data_AF-A0A7Y9BPK8-F1
#
_entry.id   AF-A0A7Y9BPK8-F1
#
_cell.length_a   1.000
_cell.length_b   1.000
_cell.length_c   1.000
_cell.angle_alpha   90.00
_cell.angle_beta   90.00
_cell.angle_gamma   90.00
#
_symmetry.space_group_name_H-M   'P 1'
#
loop_
_entity.id
_entity.type
_entity.pdbx_description
1 polymer ?
#
loop_
_entity_poly.entity_id
_entity_poly.type
_entity_poly.pdbx_seq_one_letter_code
_entity_poly.pdbx_strand_id
1 'polypeptide(L)'
;MHTRSLAGLCAALTALFVLTGCTASPADSRPATASSPAPASPGTRVVQAPLPQDQNLLAWTGDPNDAGHVTAQSAAGVGGRVTLVRIVLHERITWSNIWLGLAGIDPQAQLADCYLGVYDASGTLRAATADISPQLMTDPVAKPFALAKPFTAEPGTYFIALLLNGTWATNLLTLKATGAGISVNAGLNPPLLRYSNLLTGQTSLPAKVNLAEQSTSTINTGWGSQWYAIS
;
A
#
# COMPACT_ATOMS: atom_id res chain seq x y z
N MET A 1 -19.10 52.59 29.21
CA MET A 1 -19.85 52.17 28.00
C MET A 1 -18.95 52.35 26.79
N HIS A 2 -18.39 51.26 26.28
CA HIS A 2 -17.60 51.24 25.04
C HIS A 2 -18.20 50.16 24.14
N THR A 3 -18.89 50.61 23.10
CA THR A 3 -19.44 49.77 22.03
C THR A 3 -18.48 49.87 20.85
N ARG A 4 -17.83 48.77 20.46
CA ARG A 4 -17.16 48.63 19.16
C ARG A 4 -17.94 47.61 18.33
N SER A 5 -18.48 48.07 17.21
CA SER A 5 -19.24 47.28 16.25
C SER A 5 -18.32 46.48 15.32
N LEU A 6 -18.73 45.25 15.04
CA LEU A 6 -18.28 44.46 13.90
C LEU A 6 -18.86 45.01 12.59
N ALA A 7 -18.01 45.13 11.57
CA ALA A 7 -18.35 44.98 10.15
C ALA A 7 -16.99 44.84 9.42
N GLY A 8 -16.69 43.82 8.62
CA GLY A 8 -17.57 42.99 7.81
C GLY A 8 -17.01 43.05 6.38
N LEU A 9 -16.19 42.06 6.05
CA LEU A 9 -15.45 41.86 4.79
C LEU A 9 -16.39 41.91 3.57
N CYS A 10 -16.10 42.75 2.56
CA CYS A 10 -16.70 42.65 1.23
C CYS A 10 -15.62 42.25 0.21
N ALA A 11 -15.70 41.01 -0.27
CA ALA A 11 -14.97 40.52 -1.42
C ALA A 11 -15.94 40.39 -2.60
N ALA A 12 -15.62 41.00 -3.74
CA ALA A 12 -16.20 40.68 -5.03
C ALA A 12 -15.11 40.81 -6.09
N LEU A 13 -14.61 39.66 -6.55
CA LEU A 13 -13.58 39.50 -7.56
C LEU A 13 -14.28 39.35 -8.93
N THR A 14 -14.02 40.26 -9.85
CA THR A 14 -14.55 40.22 -11.23
C THR A 14 -13.38 40.10 -12.20
N ALA A 15 -13.25 38.98 -12.90
CA ALA A 15 -12.38 38.83 -14.08
C ALA A 15 -13.00 37.74 -14.99
N LEU A 16 -13.70 38.14 -16.05
CA LEU A 16 -13.21 38.38 -17.42
C LEU A 16 -13.28 37.10 -18.27
N PHE A 17 -14.43 36.89 -18.92
CA PHE A 17 -14.58 35.96 -20.05
C PHE A 17 -14.38 36.76 -21.35
N VAL A 18 -13.31 36.47 -22.08
CA VAL A 18 -13.12 36.89 -23.48
C VAL A 18 -13.29 35.64 -24.35
N LEU A 19 -14.39 35.60 -25.10
CA LEU A 19 -14.63 34.65 -26.19
C LEU A 19 -13.95 35.19 -27.45
N THR A 20 -12.87 34.55 -27.89
CA THR A 20 -12.23 34.80 -29.19
C THR A 20 -12.45 33.64 -30.14
N GLY A 21 -13.37 33.88 -31.08
CA GLY A 21 -13.34 33.53 -32.51
C GLY A 21 -12.71 32.22 -32.97
N CYS A 22 -13.56 31.31 -33.46
CA CYS A 22 -13.22 30.29 -34.43
C CYS A 22 -12.85 30.93 -35.77
N THR A 23 -11.63 30.69 -36.28
CA THR A 23 -11.33 30.82 -37.71
C THR A 23 -10.73 29.50 -38.20
N ALA A 24 -11.47 28.83 -39.07
CA ALA A 24 -11.02 27.63 -39.77
C ALA A 24 -10.01 28.01 -40.85
N SER A 25 -8.84 27.36 -40.86
CA SER A 25 -7.87 27.47 -41.96
C SER A 25 -8.23 26.53 -43.12
N PRO A 26 -8.01 26.94 -44.38
CA PRO A 26 -8.27 26.11 -45.55
C PRO A 26 -7.25 24.95 -45.68
N ALA A 27 -7.73 23.85 -46.24
CA ALA A 27 -7.06 22.55 -46.33
C ALA A 27 -5.74 22.60 -47.11
N ASP A 28 -4.65 22.17 -46.46
CA ASP A 28 -3.37 21.83 -47.06
C ASP A 28 -3.45 20.38 -47.56
N SER A 29 -3.45 20.17 -48.88
CA SER A 29 -3.55 18.85 -49.52
C SER A 29 -2.21 18.12 -49.48
N ARG A 30 -1.87 17.52 -48.33
CA ARG A 30 -0.78 16.54 -48.22
C ARG A 30 -1.31 15.11 -48.34
N PRO A 31 -0.62 14.22 -49.09
CA PRO A 31 -1.03 12.83 -49.20
C PRO A 31 -0.96 12.14 -47.83
N ALA A 32 -2.03 11.41 -47.50
CA ALA A 32 -2.18 10.66 -46.26
C ALA A 32 -1.06 9.62 -46.14
N THR A 33 -0.17 9.83 -45.16
CA THR A 33 0.70 8.77 -44.68
C THR A 33 -0.17 7.79 -43.88
N ALA A 34 -0.11 6.52 -44.26
CA ALA A 34 -0.83 5.45 -43.59
C ALA A 34 -0.48 5.45 -42.10
N SER A 35 -1.44 5.86 -41.27
CA SER A 35 -1.37 5.71 -39.83
C SER A 35 -1.28 4.23 -39.52
N SER A 36 -0.15 3.83 -38.91
CA SER A 36 -0.03 2.50 -38.33
C SER A 36 -1.20 2.28 -37.35
N PRO A 37 -1.82 1.09 -37.34
CA PRO A 37 -2.91 0.81 -36.42
C PRO A 37 -2.44 1.09 -34.99
N ALA A 38 -3.27 1.83 -34.25
CA ALA A 38 -3.02 2.09 -32.84
C ALA A 38 -2.78 0.74 -32.12
N PRO A 39 -1.82 0.68 -31.18
CA PRO A 39 -1.63 -0.52 -30.38
C PRO A 39 -2.98 -0.89 -29.75
N ALA A 40 -3.35 -2.16 -29.88
CA ALA A 40 -4.60 -2.66 -29.33
C ALA A 40 -4.70 -2.24 -27.87
N SER A 41 -5.78 -1.54 -27.52
CA SER A 41 -6.06 -1.22 -26.12
C SER A 41 -6.05 -2.55 -25.36
N PRO A 42 -5.26 -2.70 -24.28
CA PRO A 42 -5.31 -3.91 -23.48
C PRO A 42 -6.77 -4.11 -23.08
N GLY A 43 -7.36 -5.22 -23.53
CA GLY A 43 -8.76 -5.54 -23.28
C GLY A 43 -9.07 -5.38 -21.80
N THR A 44 -10.32 -5.04 -21.46
CA THR A 44 -10.75 -4.77 -20.08
C THR A 44 -10.23 -5.86 -19.15
N ARG A 45 -9.14 -5.57 -18.42
CA ARG A 45 -8.52 -6.51 -17.52
C ARG A 45 -9.50 -6.67 -16.36
N VAL A 46 -10.08 -7.85 -16.22
CA VAL A 46 -10.91 -8.18 -15.06
C VAL A 46 -9.96 -8.19 -13.87
N VAL A 47 -10.00 -7.12 -13.07
CA VAL A 47 -9.27 -7.07 -11.80
C VAL A 47 -9.93 -8.10 -10.90
N GLN A 48 -9.24 -9.21 -10.64
CA GLN A 48 -9.73 -10.24 -9.75
C GLN A 48 -9.56 -9.76 -8.30
N ALA A 49 -10.67 -9.42 -7.67
CA ALA A 49 -10.71 -9.20 -6.22
C ALA A 49 -10.37 -10.50 -5.48
N PRO A 50 -9.91 -10.43 -4.22
CA PRO A 50 -9.79 -11.60 -3.37
C PRO A 50 -11.10 -12.41 -3.39
N LEU A 51 -10.99 -13.72 -3.44
CA LEU A 51 -12.12 -14.64 -3.45
C LEU A 51 -12.29 -15.32 -2.09
N PRO A 52 -13.50 -15.79 -1.73
CA PRO A 52 -13.71 -16.56 -0.51
C PRO A 52 -12.73 -17.74 -0.37
N GLN A 53 -12.41 -18.42 -1.47
CA GLN A 53 -11.53 -19.58 -1.48
C GLN A 53 -10.08 -19.22 -1.11
N ASP A 54 -9.63 -17.99 -1.37
CA ASP A 54 -8.32 -17.53 -0.92
C ASP A 54 -8.23 -17.47 0.61
N GLN A 55 -9.38 -17.36 1.29
CA GLN A 55 -9.50 -17.36 2.76
C GLN A 55 -10.02 -18.68 3.33
N ASN A 56 -10.05 -19.77 2.54
CA ASN A 56 -10.63 -21.06 2.96
C ASN A 56 -12.11 -20.93 3.40
N LEU A 57 -12.84 -20.00 2.77
CA LEU A 57 -14.27 -19.79 2.95
C LEU A 57 -15.02 -20.22 1.68
N LEU A 58 -16.28 -20.59 1.83
CA LEU A 58 -17.11 -21.06 0.71
C LEU A 58 -17.76 -19.90 -0.05
N ALA A 59 -18.18 -18.87 0.68
CA ALA A 59 -18.82 -17.67 0.17
C ALA A 59 -18.72 -16.54 1.20
N TRP A 60 -18.88 -15.29 0.78
CA TRP A 60 -19.03 -14.14 1.66
C TRP A 60 -19.92 -13.06 1.02
N THR A 61 -20.44 -12.14 1.83
CA THR A 61 -21.14 -10.95 1.35
C THR A 61 -20.19 -9.82 0.93
N GLY A 62 -18.91 -9.93 1.30
CA GLY A 62 -17.83 -8.98 1.00
C GLY A 62 -16.51 -9.48 1.60
N ASP A 63 -15.38 -8.89 1.19
CA ASP A 63 -14.07 -9.27 1.70
C ASP A 63 -14.00 -9.01 3.23
N PRO A 64 -13.62 -10.00 4.06
CA PRO A 64 -13.40 -9.84 5.51
C PRO A 64 -12.42 -8.73 5.87
N ASN A 65 -11.57 -8.31 4.92
CA ASN A 65 -10.69 -7.16 5.04
C ASN A 65 -11.42 -5.82 5.22
N ASP A 66 -12.65 -5.73 4.71
CA ASP A 66 -13.52 -4.55 4.77
C ASP A 66 -14.56 -4.65 5.91
N ALA A 67 -14.55 -5.75 6.66
CA ALA A 67 -15.45 -6.00 7.78
C ALA A 67 -15.02 -5.24 9.05
N GLY A 68 -15.08 -3.91 9.01
CA GLY A 68 -15.16 -3.03 10.18
C GLY A 68 -13.94 -2.99 11.12
N HIS A 69 -14.09 -2.21 12.19
CA HIS A 69 -13.02 -1.84 13.14
C HIS A 69 -13.14 -2.67 14.43
N VAL A 70 -12.06 -3.36 14.82
CA VAL A 70 -11.89 -3.87 16.19
C VAL A 70 -10.77 -3.08 16.87
N THR A 71 -11.10 -2.53 18.04
CA THR A 71 -10.24 -1.71 18.91
C THR A 71 -9.20 -2.52 19.71
N ALA A 72 -8.92 -3.77 19.32
CA ALA A 72 -7.98 -4.61 20.04
C ALA A 72 -6.54 -4.22 19.68
N GLN A 73 -6.07 -3.12 20.29
CA GLN A 73 -4.69 -2.67 20.27
C GLN A 73 -3.92 -3.44 21.34
N SER A 74 -2.93 -4.23 20.94
CA SER A 74 -2.03 -4.88 21.90
C SER A 74 -0.65 -4.24 21.83
N ALA A 75 -0.33 -3.47 22.88
CA ALA A 75 0.98 -2.95 23.28
C ALA A 75 1.83 -2.19 22.24
N ALA A 76 2.74 -1.36 22.75
CA ALA A 76 3.64 -0.51 21.97
C ALA A 76 4.31 -1.27 20.80
N GLY A 77 4.55 -0.57 19.70
CA GLY A 77 5.26 -1.17 18.57
C GLY A 77 6.63 -1.72 19.00
N VAL A 78 6.99 -2.87 18.45
CA VAL A 78 8.27 -3.54 18.77
C VAL A 78 9.23 -3.29 17.61
N GLY A 79 10.35 -2.63 17.90
CA GLY A 79 11.44 -2.42 16.95
C GLY A 79 11.96 -3.73 16.38
N GLY A 80 12.29 -3.71 15.08
CA GLY A 80 12.83 -4.85 14.36
C GLY A 80 11.81 -5.95 14.09
N ARG A 81 10.52 -5.62 14.12
CA ARG A 81 9.44 -6.55 13.78
C ARG A 81 9.24 -6.61 12.27
N VAL A 82 9.02 -7.81 11.75
CA VAL A 82 8.57 -7.99 10.36
C VAL A 82 7.06 -8.21 10.36
N THR A 83 6.34 -7.38 9.63
CA THR A 83 4.92 -7.61 9.33
C THR A 83 4.79 -8.16 7.91
N LEU A 84 3.90 -9.12 7.71
CA LEU A 84 3.67 -9.75 6.42
C LEU A 84 2.25 -9.50 5.95
N VAL A 85 2.11 -9.13 4.67
CA VAL A 85 0.84 -9.04 3.95
C VAL A 85 0.86 -9.99 2.76
N ARG A 86 -0.03 -10.96 2.76
CA ARG A 86 -0.17 -11.95 1.68
C ARG A 86 -0.81 -11.32 0.46
N ILE A 87 -0.25 -11.62 -0.71
CA ILE A 87 -0.79 -11.26 -2.02
C ILE A 87 -0.89 -12.54 -2.84
N VAL A 88 -2.04 -12.73 -3.48
CA VAL A 88 -2.24 -13.77 -4.50
C VAL A 88 -2.07 -13.10 -5.85
N LEU A 89 -1.08 -13.56 -6.60
CA LEU A 89 -0.81 -13.09 -7.95
C LEU A 89 -1.42 -14.06 -8.95
N HIS A 90 -2.30 -13.57 -9.81
CA HIS A 90 -3.01 -14.40 -10.80
C HIS A 90 -2.33 -14.45 -12.17
N GLU A 91 -1.38 -13.55 -12.43
CA GLU A 91 -0.69 -13.47 -13.72
C GLU A 91 0.79 -13.17 -13.51
N ARG A 92 1.62 -13.54 -14.49
CA ARG A 92 3.05 -13.24 -14.45
C ARG A 92 3.28 -11.74 -14.62
N ILE A 93 3.89 -11.08 -13.63
CA ILE A 93 4.24 -9.66 -13.70
C ILE A 93 5.67 -9.41 -13.21
N THR A 94 6.30 -8.35 -13.71
CA THR A 94 7.60 -7.88 -13.20
C THR A 94 7.39 -6.88 -12.08
N TRP A 95 8.05 -7.10 -10.95
CA TRP A 95 7.98 -6.27 -9.76
C TRP A 95 9.23 -5.41 -9.72
N SER A 96 9.06 -4.10 -9.71
CA SER A 96 10.14 -3.12 -9.64
C SER A 96 10.01 -2.20 -8.42
N ASN A 97 8.78 -1.94 -7.98
CA ASN A 97 8.49 -1.12 -6.81
C ASN A 97 7.41 -1.77 -5.94
N ILE A 98 7.52 -1.53 -4.63
CA ILE A 98 6.44 -1.73 -3.68
C ILE A 98 5.91 -0.35 -3.28
N TRP A 99 4.61 -0.16 -3.45
CA TRP A 99 3.91 1.02 -2.96
C TRP A 99 3.39 0.77 -1.56
N LEU A 100 3.61 1.73 -0.66
CA LEU A 100 3.09 1.72 0.70
C LEU A 100 2.21 2.96 0.91
N GLY A 101 1.00 2.76 1.42
CA GLY A 101 0.07 3.84 1.70
C GLY A 101 0.24 4.37 3.11
N LEU A 102 0.80 5.57 3.27
CA LEU A 102 0.86 6.26 4.56
C LEU A 102 -0.29 7.26 4.71
N ALA A 103 -0.78 7.41 5.93
CA ALA A 103 -1.83 8.34 6.35
C ALA A 103 -1.41 9.22 7.53
N GLY A 104 -0.37 8.82 8.28
CA GLY A 104 0.16 9.57 9.40
C GLY A 104 1.50 9.00 9.85
N ILE A 105 2.29 9.83 10.50
CA ILE A 105 3.64 9.50 10.98
C ILE A 105 3.80 10.15 12.36
N ASP A 106 4.41 9.44 13.31
CA ASP A 106 4.86 10.04 14.56
C ASP A 106 6.08 10.94 14.28
N PRO A 107 5.98 12.26 14.44
CA PRO A 107 7.08 13.18 14.13
C PRO A 107 8.27 13.02 15.09
N GLN A 108 8.13 12.30 16.21
CA GLN A 108 9.22 12.02 17.15
C GLN A 108 9.86 10.65 16.93
N ALA A 109 9.38 9.86 15.97
CA ALA A 109 9.96 8.58 15.68
C ALA A 109 11.39 8.71 15.15
N GLN A 110 12.26 7.81 15.59
CA GLN A 110 13.61 7.66 15.09
C GLN A 110 13.71 6.30 14.43
N LEU A 111 13.78 6.29 13.11
CA LEU A 111 13.85 5.08 12.30
C LEU A 111 15.27 4.80 11.82
N ALA A 112 15.61 3.52 11.81
CA ALA A 112 16.82 2.99 11.21
C ALA A 112 16.52 1.56 10.76
N ASP A 113 17.21 1.08 9.72
CA ASP A 113 17.11 -0.31 9.26
C ASP A 113 15.67 -0.74 8.92
N CYS A 114 14.93 0.13 8.24
CA CYS A 114 13.58 -0.17 7.78
C CYS A 114 13.62 -0.63 6.33
N TYR A 115 12.89 -1.70 6.01
CA TYR A 115 12.95 -2.31 4.67
C TYR A 115 11.58 -2.81 4.25
N LEU A 116 11.31 -2.74 2.95
CA LEU A 116 10.26 -3.53 2.32
C LEU A 116 10.90 -4.70 1.57
N GLY A 117 10.22 -5.83 1.51
CA GLY A 117 10.67 -6.95 0.71
C GLY A 117 9.54 -7.89 0.32
N VAL A 118 9.89 -8.89 -0.46
CA VAL A 118 8.95 -9.87 -0.99
C VAL A 118 9.45 -11.27 -0.68
N TYR A 119 8.66 -12.04 0.07
CA TYR A 119 8.86 -13.48 0.23
C TYR A 119 7.94 -14.25 -0.71
N ASP A 120 8.42 -15.36 -1.26
CA ASP A 120 7.53 -16.32 -1.93
C ASP A 120 6.86 -17.27 -0.92
N ALA A 121 5.99 -18.16 -1.41
CA ALA A 121 5.27 -19.13 -0.59
C ALA A 121 6.16 -20.11 0.20
N SER A 122 7.45 -20.23 -0.15
CA SER A 122 8.43 -21.03 0.61
C SER A 122 9.11 -20.26 1.74
N GLY A 123 8.81 -18.97 1.87
CA GLY A 123 9.49 -18.06 2.78
C GLY A 123 10.85 -17.61 2.29
N THR A 124 11.17 -17.72 0.99
CA THR A 124 12.45 -17.25 0.43
C THR A 124 12.35 -15.80 -0.01
N LEU A 125 13.30 -14.95 0.39
CA LEU A 125 13.34 -13.53 0.01
C LEU A 125 13.69 -13.40 -1.47
N ARG A 126 12.78 -12.79 -2.25
CA ARG A 126 12.91 -12.61 -3.69
C ARG A 126 13.53 -11.28 -4.07
N ALA A 127 13.17 -10.24 -3.33
CA ALA A 127 13.72 -8.91 -3.47
C ALA A 127 13.47 -8.11 -2.19
N ALA A 128 14.28 -7.08 -1.98
CA ALA A 128 14.12 -6.10 -0.92
C ALA A 128 14.51 -4.72 -1.44
N THR A 129 14.05 -3.69 -0.76
CA THR A 129 14.49 -2.31 -0.97
C THR A 129 15.87 -2.08 -0.35
N ALA A 130 16.48 -0.92 -0.63
CA ALA A 130 17.47 -0.36 0.29
C ALA A 130 16.79 0.07 1.61
N ASP A 131 17.55 0.60 2.58
CA ASP A 131 16.96 1.18 3.78
C ASP A 131 16.02 2.34 3.40
N ILE A 132 14.77 2.26 3.85
CA ILE A 132 13.71 3.22 3.57
C ILE A 132 13.40 4.14 4.76
N SER A 133 14.16 4.04 5.87
CA SER A 133 13.94 4.83 7.09
C SER A 133 13.80 6.34 6.81
N PRO A 134 14.68 6.99 6.02
CA PRO A 134 14.56 8.42 5.73
C PRO A 134 13.25 8.78 5.00
N GLN A 135 12.84 7.94 4.05
CA GLN A 135 11.68 8.18 3.19
C GLN A 135 10.35 7.97 3.94
N LEU A 136 10.33 7.07 4.94
CA LEU A 136 9.16 6.85 5.79
C LEU A 136 8.85 8.08 6.66
N MET A 137 9.85 8.90 6.98
CA MET A 137 9.73 10.10 7.82
C MET A 137 9.42 11.39 7.04
N THR A 138 8.92 11.24 5.81
CA THR A 138 8.47 12.35 4.94
C THR A 138 6.96 12.27 4.71
N ASP A 139 6.34 13.24 4.03
CA ASP A 139 4.87 13.39 3.88
C ASP A 139 4.04 12.09 3.87
N PRO A 140 2.95 12.01 4.65
CA PRO A 140 2.13 10.80 4.77
C PRO A 140 1.23 10.61 3.53
N VAL A 141 1.83 10.10 2.45
CA VAL A 141 1.19 9.81 1.16
C VAL A 141 1.50 8.38 0.72
N ALA A 142 0.90 7.94 -0.39
CA ALA A 142 1.33 6.72 -1.06
C ALA A 142 2.74 6.92 -1.63
N LYS A 143 3.69 6.06 -1.26
CA LYS A 143 5.10 6.16 -1.65
C LYS A 143 5.53 4.91 -2.42
N PRO A 144 6.15 5.05 -3.61
CA PRO A 144 6.84 3.95 -4.26
C PRO A 144 8.22 3.74 -3.63
N PHE A 145 8.57 2.48 -3.40
CA PHE A 145 9.90 2.07 -2.96
C PHE A 145 10.49 1.09 -3.95
N ALA A 146 11.60 1.48 -4.57
CA ALA A 146 12.28 0.66 -5.57
C ALA A 146 12.91 -0.57 -4.91
N LEU A 147 12.67 -1.73 -5.51
CA LEU A 147 13.38 -2.95 -5.19
C LEU A 147 14.82 -2.82 -5.70
N ALA A 148 15.80 -3.22 -4.89
CA ALA A 148 17.21 -3.21 -5.27
C ALA A 148 17.47 -4.07 -6.52
N LYS A 149 16.67 -5.12 -6.70
CA LYS A 149 16.66 -5.96 -7.89
C LYS A 149 15.21 -6.27 -8.30
N PRO A 150 14.72 -5.70 -9.41
CA PRO A 150 13.46 -6.12 -10.00
C PRO A 150 13.48 -7.61 -10.35
N PHE A 151 12.33 -8.26 -10.24
CA PHE A 151 12.19 -9.68 -10.59
C PHE A 151 10.83 -9.96 -11.22
N THR A 152 10.75 -10.99 -12.05
CA THR A 152 9.48 -11.46 -12.60
C THR A 152 8.90 -12.53 -11.69
N ALA A 153 7.71 -12.28 -11.18
CA ALA A 153 6.92 -13.20 -10.36
C ALA A 153 6.00 -14.04 -11.25
N GLU A 154 5.93 -15.34 -10.99
CA GLU A 154 4.93 -16.22 -11.59
C GLU A 154 3.61 -16.11 -10.82
N PRO A 155 2.47 -16.55 -11.39
CA PRO A 155 1.24 -16.69 -10.61
C PRO A 155 1.47 -17.54 -9.35
N GLY A 156 0.93 -17.11 -8.21
CA GLY A 156 1.09 -17.78 -6.93
C GLY A 156 0.97 -16.86 -5.73
N THR A 157 1.33 -17.37 -4.56
CA THR A 157 1.28 -16.63 -3.29
C THR A 157 2.63 -15.99 -2.98
N TYR A 158 2.58 -14.71 -2.63
CA TYR A 158 3.70 -13.92 -2.15
C TYR A 158 3.33 -13.19 -0.86
N PHE A 159 4.33 -12.72 -0.13
CA PHE A 159 4.16 -11.90 1.05
C PHE A 159 5.00 -10.64 0.91
N ILE A 160 4.36 -9.47 1.00
CA ILE A 160 5.08 -8.22 1.22
C ILE A 160 5.47 -8.19 2.70
N ALA A 161 6.76 -8.03 2.94
CA ALA A 161 7.31 -7.83 4.26
C ALA A 161 7.62 -6.35 4.47
N LEU A 162 7.24 -5.84 5.63
CA LEU A 162 7.69 -4.56 6.14
C LEU A 162 8.45 -4.81 7.44
N LEU A 163 9.75 -4.53 7.42
CA LEU A 163 10.59 -4.44 8.60
C LEU A 163 10.58 -2.99 9.08
N LEU A 164 10.02 -2.76 10.28
CA LEU A 164 10.08 -1.47 10.95
C LEU A 164 10.98 -1.59 12.18
N ASN A 165 12.02 -0.78 12.21
CA ASN A 165 12.98 -0.73 13.29
C ASN A 165 13.30 0.71 13.71
N GLY A 166 13.64 0.89 14.98
CA GLY A 166 13.79 2.19 15.61
C GLY A 166 12.99 2.35 16.89
N THR A 167 12.76 3.60 17.27
CA THR A 167 12.03 3.99 18.48
C THR A 167 10.92 4.98 18.15
N TRP A 168 9.76 4.83 18.77
CA TRP A 168 8.59 5.69 18.58
C TRP A 168 7.66 5.58 19.80
N ALA A 169 6.62 6.41 19.84
CA ALA A 169 5.60 6.33 20.88
C ALA A 169 4.62 5.17 20.63
N THR A 170 3.32 5.36 20.85
CA THR A 170 2.32 4.28 20.72
C THR A 170 2.15 3.80 19.28
N ASN A 171 2.16 4.71 18.30
CA ASN A 171 1.95 4.39 16.88
C ASN A 171 3.02 5.06 16.02
N LEU A 172 3.83 4.25 15.33
CA LEU A 172 4.88 4.77 14.44
C LEU A 172 4.31 5.38 13.16
N LEU A 173 3.62 4.54 12.39
CA LEU A 173 2.98 4.89 11.13
C LEU A 173 1.48 4.63 11.27
N THR A 174 0.67 5.54 10.75
CA THR A 174 -0.72 5.25 10.41
C THR A 174 -0.74 4.86 8.94
N LEU A 175 -1.03 3.60 8.66
CA LEU A 175 -1.14 3.09 7.29
C LEU A 175 -2.55 3.33 6.76
N LYS A 176 -2.67 3.62 5.45
CA LYS A 176 -3.98 3.62 4.80
C LYS A 176 -4.53 2.21 4.82
N ALA A 177 -5.76 2.07 5.29
CA ALA A 177 -6.43 0.79 5.44
C ALA A 177 -7.93 0.90 5.13
N THR A 178 -8.53 -0.18 4.61
CA THR A 178 -9.98 -0.25 4.33
C THR A 178 -10.79 -0.79 5.50
N GLY A 179 -10.13 -1.27 6.56
CA GLY A 179 -10.71 -1.80 7.80
C GLY A 179 -9.63 -2.03 8.86
N ALA A 180 -10.01 -2.47 10.07
CA ALA A 180 -9.07 -2.84 11.13
C ALA A 180 -9.64 -4.01 11.93
N GLY A 181 -10.07 -5.07 11.23
CA GLY A 181 -10.80 -6.19 11.81
C GLY A 181 -9.92 -7.41 12.04
N ILE A 182 -10.19 -8.16 13.11
CA ILE A 182 -9.63 -9.50 13.34
C ILE A 182 -10.07 -10.51 12.26
N SER A 183 -11.14 -10.17 11.52
CA SER A 183 -11.72 -10.95 10.43
C SER A 183 -10.80 -11.07 9.21
N VAL A 184 -9.76 -10.24 9.09
CA VAL A 184 -8.84 -10.23 7.94
C VAL A 184 -8.17 -11.60 7.68
N ASN A 185 -8.12 -12.46 8.70
CA ASN A 185 -7.56 -13.82 8.65
C ASN A 185 -8.63 -14.90 8.88
N ALA A 186 -9.92 -14.60 8.73
CA ALA A 186 -10.97 -15.59 8.96
C ALA A 186 -10.76 -16.84 8.09
N GLY A 187 -10.78 -18.03 8.72
CA GLY A 187 -10.56 -19.31 8.02
C GLY A 187 -9.10 -19.64 7.71
N LEU A 188 -8.16 -18.74 8.04
CA LEU A 188 -6.73 -18.90 7.75
C LEU A 188 -5.92 -19.22 9.01
N ASN A 189 -4.94 -20.09 8.83
CA ASN A 189 -3.90 -20.42 9.80
C ASN A 189 -2.52 -20.22 9.14
N PRO A 190 -1.42 -20.07 9.91
CA PRO A 190 -0.07 -20.14 9.35
C PRO A 190 0.10 -21.41 8.49
N PRO A 191 0.81 -21.35 7.34
CA PRO A 191 1.55 -20.20 6.79
C PRO A 191 0.72 -19.28 5.87
N LEU A 192 -0.60 -19.39 5.92
CA LEU A 192 -1.51 -18.77 4.95
C LEU A 192 -2.20 -17.51 5.48
N LEU A 193 -1.78 -16.96 6.62
CA LEU A 193 -2.39 -15.74 7.15
C LEU A 193 -2.24 -14.59 6.14
N ARG A 194 -3.31 -13.79 5.99
CA ARG A 194 -3.34 -12.64 5.08
C ARG A 194 -2.57 -11.46 5.64
N TYR A 195 -2.71 -11.20 6.94
CA TYR A 195 -1.95 -10.21 7.68
C TYR A 195 -1.34 -10.91 8.91
N SER A 196 -0.04 -10.81 9.09
CA SER A 196 0.64 -11.48 10.21
C SER A 196 1.88 -10.71 10.66
N ASN A 197 2.37 -11.07 11.85
CA ASN A 197 3.70 -10.71 12.30
C ASN A 197 4.61 -11.93 12.23
N LEU A 198 5.90 -11.65 12.06
CA LEU A 198 6.96 -12.63 12.09
C LEU A 198 8.24 -11.97 12.63
N LEU A 199 8.97 -12.67 13.51
CA LEU A 199 10.24 -12.20 14.09
C LEU A 199 10.16 -10.83 14.81
N THR A 200 11.16 -10.56 15.62
CA THR A 200 11.40 -9.26 16.28
C THR A 200 12.90 -9.00 16.38
N GLY A 201 13.30 -7.76 16.65
CA GLY A 201 14.72 -7.41 16.83
C GLY A 201 15.58 -7.57 15.56
N GLN A 202 14.96 -7.59 14.38
CA GLN A 202 15.67 -7.64 13.10
C GLN A 202 16.22 -6.25 12.73
N THR A 203 17.40 -6.22 12.13
CA THR A 203 18.01 -5.04 11.48
C THR A 203 18.14 -5.22 9.96
N SER A 204 17.65 -6.32 9.43
CA SER A 204 17.55 -6.59 7.99
C SER A 204 16.50 -7.66 7.74
N LEU A 205 16.00 -7.77 6.51
CA LEU A 205 15.11 -8.86 6.12
C LEU A 205 15.92 -10.16 5.94
N PRO A 206 15.60 -11.25 6.68
CA PRO A 206 16.30 -12.52 6.51
C PRO A 206 16.12 -13.08 5.10
N ALA A 207 17.14 -13.75 4.56
CA ALA A 207 17.04 -14.40 3.25
C ALA A 207 15.97 -15.51 3.21
N LYS A 208 15.64 -16.09 4.36
CA LYS A 208 14.59 -17.09 4.52
C LYS A 208 13.84 -16.89 5.83
N VAL A 209 12.54 -17.13 5.81
CA VAL A 209 11.65 -17.11 6.97
C VAL A 209 10.85 -18.39 7.08
N ASN A 210 10.49 -18.78 8.31
CA ASN A 210 9.55 -19.87 8.55
C ASN A 210 8.12 -19.33 8.62
N LEU A 211 7.37 -19.42 7.52
CA LEU A 211 6.00 -18.91 7.46
C LEU A 211 5.03 -19.66 8.40
N ALA A 212 5.39 -20.86 8.89
CA ALA A 212 4.57 -21.55 9.89
C ALA A 212 4.54 -20.82 11.25
N GLU A 213 5.46 -19.88 11.49
CA GLU A 213 5.56 -19.09 12.72
C GLU A 213 4.80 -17.74 12.64
N GLN A 214 4.04 -17.51 11.57
CA GLN A 214 3.18 -16.34 11.48
C GLN A 214 2.26 -16.22 12.70
N SER A 215 2.10 -15.00 13.21
CA SER A 215 1.27 -14.75 14.39
C SER A 215 0.37 -13.53 14.24
N THR A 216 -0.75 -13.55 14.95
CA THR A 216 -1.71 -12.42 15.05
C THR A 216 -1.65 -11.73 16.42
N SER A 217 -0.75 -12.17 17.31
CA SER A 217 -0.67 -11.79 18.73
C SER A 217 -0.22 -10.36 18.98
N THR A 218 0.10 -9.59 17.94
CA THR A 218 0.34 -8.16 18.07
C THR A 218 -0.40 -7.40 16.98
N ILE A 219 -1.49 -6.76 17.34
CA ILE A 219 -2.28 -5.91 16.44
C ILE A 219 -2.05 -4.47 16.92
N ASN A 220 -1.32 -3.67 16.14
CA ASN A 220 -1.25 -2.22 16.34
C ASN A 220 -2.23 -1.50 15.41
N THR A 221 -2.42 -0.20 15.64
CA THR A 221 -3.34 0.61 14.81
C THR A 221 -2.87 0.60 13.35
N GLY A 222 -3.71 0.13 12.44
CA GLY A 222 -3.33 -0.02 11.02
C GLY A 222 -2.56 -1.30 10.69
N TRP A 223 -2.54 -2.31 11.57
CA TRP A 223 -1.95 -3.63 11.28
C TRP A 223 -2.76 -4.43 10.26
N GLY A 224 -4.08 -4.48 10.44
CA GLY A 224 -5.01 -5.12 9.51
C GLY A 224 -5.30 -4.20 8.33
N SER A 225 -5.42 -4.79 7.14
CA SER A 225 -5.87 -4.09 5.93
C SER A 225 -4.94 -3.00 5.39
N GLN A 226 -3.64 -3.06 5.71
CA GLN A 226 -2.61 -2.17 5.14
C GLN A 226 -2.67 -2.15 3.61
N TRP A 227 -2.69 -0.95 3.03
CA TRP A 227 -2.65 -0.79 1.59
C TRP A 227 -1.22 -0.89 1.06
N TYR A 228 -1.03 -1.83 0.13
CA TYR A 228 0.15 -1.99 -0.69
C TYR A 228 -0.25 -2.11 -2.17
N ALA A 229 0.66 -1.72 -3.06
CA ALA A 229 0.57 -2.04 -4.49
C ALA A 229 1.94 -2.39 -5.05
N ILE A 230 1.97 -2.97 -6.26
CA ILE A 230 3.18 -3.40 -6.95
C ILE A 230 3.16 -2.81 -8.36
N SER A 231 4.31 -2.36 -8.85
CA SER A 231 4.52 -1.91 -10.24
C SER A 231 5.86 -2.36 -10.78
#